data_AF-A0A2T4VS27-F1
#
_entry.id   AF-A0A2T4VS27-F1
#
_cell.length_a   1.000
_cell.length_b   1.000
_cell.length_c   1.000
_cell.angle_alpha   90.00
_cell.angle_beta   90.00
_cell.angle_gamma   90.00
#
_symmetry.space_group_name_H-M   'P 1'
#
loop_
_entity.id
_entity.type
_entity.pdbx_description
1 polymer ?
#
loop_
_entity_poly.entity_id
_entity_poly.type
_entity_poly.pdbx_seq_one_letter_code
_entity_poly.pdbx_strand_id
1 'polypeptide(L)'
;MSQWPLWAVLAPGEPAWLESRAYAALGLEKGEEDEEGPPFELSLGSGRYHALVGTNPIDIGAEMQIAEVLSLECDEPVYSIERANDPWTVMSWRKGALDVEEVDPEALAESLGCPLPGSEESSDSPPRKPLRKVALVEGVRAHEANRVLEKDDGEPLAPGSYRLEDTPKGLLIASGTRDIGYADLTVSEHFPRARVYGVIASPSLDTFYVSVLRGGECTGQFAQPPDEFPPFPVVSEIKGERSPERILAALGIPAEWFRNE
;
A
#
# COMPACT_ATOMS: atom_id res chain seq x y z
N MET A 1 -14.03 13.44 17.76
CA MET A 1 -13.60 12.03 17.73
C MET A 1 -12.46 12.04 16.72
N SER A 2 -11.20 11.89 17.14
CA SER A 2 -10.07 11.94 16.20
C SER A 2 -10.21 10.77 15.24
N GLN A 3 -10.52 11.09 13.98
CA GLN A 3 -10.64 10.12 12.91
C GLN A 3 -9.25 9.55 12.65
N TRP A 4 -9.15 8.22 12.62
CA TRP A 4 -7.89 7.51 12.37
C TRP A 4 -7.37 7.93 10.99
N PRO A 5 -6.11 8.40 10.83
CA PRO A 5 -5.64 8.76 9.51
C PRO A 5 -5.46 7.48 8.69
N LEU A 6 -5.98 7.50 7.47
CA LEU A 6 -5.97 6.40 6.49
C LEU A 6 -4.68 6.38 5.68
N TRP A 7 -3.98 7.51 5.65
CA TRP A 7 -2.64 7.62 5.10
C TRP A 7 -1.86 8.76 5.77
N ALA A 8 -0.54 8.73 5.67
CA ALA A 8 0.33 9.82 6.12
C ALA A 8 1.52 10.03 5.19
N VAL A 9 2.01 11.26 5.10
CA VAL A 9 3.30 11.61 4.47
C VAL A 9 4.19 12.28 5.51
N LEU A 10 5.35 11.68 5.80
CA LEU A 10 6.36 12.21 6.68
C LEU A 10 7.45 12.88 5.83
N ALA A 11 7.54 14.20 5.88
CA ALA A 11 8.45 14.96 5.05
C ALA A 11 9.24 15.98 5.87
N PRO A 12 10.53 16.20 5.55
CA PRO A 12 11.30 17.27 6.12
C PRO A 12 11.02 18.60 5.42
N GLY A 13 11.04 19.70 6.15
CA GLY A 13 10.94 21.04 5.57
C GLY A 13 10.10 22.01 6.37
N GLU A 14 9.98 23.24 5.90
CA GLU A 14 9.14 24.25 6.55
C GLU A 14 7.64 23.90 6.40
N PRO A 15 6.83 23.93 7.49
CA PRO A 15 5.42 23.55 7.47
C PRO A 15 4.60 24.20 6.35
N ALA A 16 4.76 25.51 6.13
CA ALA A 16 4.03 26.25 5.10
C ALA A 16 4.45 25.84 3.67
N TRP A 17 5.72 25.45 3.49
CA TRP A 17 6.20 24.95 2.20
C TRP A 17 5.63 23.55 1.91
N LEU A 18 5.64 22.66 2.91
CA LEU A 18 5.05 21.32 2.79
C LEU A 18 3.58 21.39 2.39
N GLU A 19 2.79 22.20 3.11
CA GLU A 19 1.38 22.38 2.84
C GLU A 19 1.14 22.92 1.42
N SER A 20 1.85 23.98 1.02
CA SER A 20 1.73 24.55 -0.33
C SER A 20 2.07 23.55 -1.43
N ARG A 21 3.09 22.70 -1.22
CA ARG A 21 3.50 21.69 -2.18
C ARG A 21 2.53 20.52 -2.24
N ALA A 22 1.94 20.12 -1.12
CA ALA A 22 0.93 19.07 -1.08
C ALA A 22 -0.34 19.48 -1.84
N TYR A 23 -0.84 20.70 -1.64
CA TYR A 23 -1.96 21.21 -2.46
C TYR A 23 -1.61 21.24 -3.96
N ALA A 24 -0.41 21.70 -4.31
CA ALA A 24 0.05 21.72 -5.70
C ALA A 24 0.16 20.30 -6.31
N ALA A 25 0.61 19.31 -5.53
CA ALA A 25 0.70 17.91 -5.95
C ALA A 25 -0.68 17.33 -6.28
N LEU A 26 -1.70 17.68 -5.49
CA LEU A 26 -3.08 17.25 -5.71
C LEU A 26 -3.82 18.07 -6.79
N GLY A 27 -3.18 19.10 -7.36
CA GLY A 27 -3.83 20.01 -8.30
C GLY A 27 -4.95 20.85 -7.69
N LEU A 28 -4.87 21.11 -6.37
CA LEU A 28 -5.87 21.85 -5.60
C LEU A 28 -5.38 23.26 -5.27
N GLU A 29 -6.32 24.21 -5.18
CA GLU A 29 -6.05 25.55 -4.65
C GLU A 29 -6.41 25.62 -3.16
N LYS A 30 -5.47 26.10 -2.34
CA LYS A 30 -5.67 26.25 -0.90
C LYS A 30 -6.80 27.25 -0.63
N GLY A 31 -7.86 26.82 0.07
CA GLY A 31 -9.01 27.64 0.43
C GLY A 31 -10.23 27.53 -0.49
N GLU A 32 -10.15 26.70 -1.55
CA GLU A 32 -11.32 26.24 -2.33
C GLU A 32 -11.71 24.81 -1.91
N GLU A 33 -11.76 24.57 -0.60
CA GLU A 33 -12.16 23.28 -0.05
C GLU A 33 -13.68 23.12 -0.16
N ASP A 34 -14.13 21.96 -0.63
CA ASP A 34 -15.55 21.59 -0.67
C ASP A 34 -16.12 21.44 0.76
N GLU A 35 -17.42 21.14 0.89
CA GLU A 35 -18.07 20.94 2.21
C GLU A 35 -17.41 19.87 3.09
N GLU A 36 -16.55 19.01 2.51
CA GLU A 36 -15.79 17.94 3.20
C GLU A 36 -14.51 18.44 3.91
N GLY A 37 -14.06 19.68 3.65
CA GLY A 37 -12.86 20.24 4.27
C GLY A 37 -11.56 19.92 3.51
N PRO A 38 -10.38 20.20 4.10
CA PRO A 38 -9.10 19.95 3.45
C PRO A 38 -8.85 18.44 3.31
N PRO A 39 -8.21 18.00 2.20
CA PRO A 39 -7.92 16.57 1.96
C PRO A 39 -6.92 15.97 2.95
N PHE A 40 -6.23 16.83 3.72
CA PHE A 40 -5.27 16.43 4.74
C PHE A 40 -5.15 17.48 5.85
N GLU A 41 -4.64 17.05 7.00
CA GLU A 41 -4.21 17.93 8.09
C GLU A 41 -2.69 17.89 8.22
N LEU A 42 -2.07 19.04 8.56
CA LEU A 42 -0.65 19.12 8.87
C LEU A 42 -0.42 18.97 10.38
N SER A 43 0.24 17.88 10.77
CA SER A 43 0.70 17.62 12.14
C SER A 43 2.18 17.98 12.28
N LEU A 44 2.47 18.92 13.19
CA LEU A 44 3.83 19.39 13.43
C LEU A 44 4.63 18.37 14.24
N GLY A 45 5.67 17.82 13.62
CA GLY A 45 6.70 17.09 14.33
C GLY A 45 7.55 17.96 15.25
N SER A 46 8.24 17.30 16.19
CA SER A 46 9.19 17.88 17.14
C SER A 46 10.58 18.17 16.56
N GLY A 47 10.83 17.69 15.34
CA GLY A 47 12.10 17.83 14.63
C GLY A 47 11.94 18.51 13.28
N ARG A 48 12.80 18.11 12.32
CA ARG A 48 12.76 18.65 10.94
C ARG A 48 11.64 18.05 10.09
N TYR A 49 11.14 16.89 10.50
CA TYR A 49 10.03 16.23 9.83
C TYR A 49 8.70 16.74 10.37
N HIS A 50 7.70 16.77 9.51
CA HIS A 50 6.29 16.99 9.83
C HIS A 50 5.44 15.97 9.07
N ALA A 51 4.21 15.75 9.54
CA ALA A 51 3.30 14.78 8.95
C ALA A 51 2.12 15.47 8.27
N LEU A 52 1.82 15.12 7.02
CA LEU A 52 0.54 15.39 6.37
C LEU A 52 -0.31 14.13 6.54
N VAL A 53 -1.52 14.24 7.08
CA VAL A 53 -2.37 13.10 7.38
C VAL A 53 -3.73 13.23 6.71
N GLY A 54 -4.15 12.22 5.96
CA GLY A 54 -5.48 12.18 5.36
C GLY A 54 -6.40 11.22 6.10
N THR A 55 -7.66 11.62 6.27
CA THR A 55 -8.68 10.88 7.01
C THR A 55 -9.86 10.46 6.13
N ASN A 56 -9.96 10.98 4.91
CA ASN A 56 -11.03 10.66 3.95
C ASN A 56 -10.64 9.43 3.10
N PRO A 57 -11.46 8.36 3.08
CA PRO A 57 -11.18 7.18 2.26
C PRO A 57 -11.09 7.45 0.76
N ILE A 58 -11.74 8.52 0.27
CA ILE A 58 -11.70 8.89 -1.15
C ILE A 58 -10.30 9.35 -1.57
N ASP A 59 -9.51 9.86 -0.61
CA ASP A 59 -8.18 10.41 -0.84
C ASP A 59 -7.05 9.38 -0.65
N ILE A 60 -7.38 8.09 -0.51
CA ILE A 60 -6.36 7.02 -0.48
C ILE A 60 -5.61 7.00 -1.82
N GLY A 61 -4.28 7.01 -1.78
CA GLY A 61 -3.39 7.16 -2.93
C GLY A 61 -2.86 8.59 -3.11
N ALA A 62 -3.41 9.58 -2.39
CA ALA A 62 -2.88 10.94 -2.36
C ALA A 62 -1.47 10.98 -1.74
N GLU A 63 -1.18 10.10 -0.78
CA GLU A 63 0.11 10.02 -0.11
C GLU A 63 1.26 9.73 -1.07
N MET A 64 1.03 8.93 -2.10
CA MET A 64 2.04 8.62 -3.11
C MET A 64 2.38 9.84 -3.96
N GLN A 65 1.34 10.53 -4.46
CA GLN A 65 1.51 11.74 -5.30
C GLN A 65 2.21 12.85 -4.53
N ILE A 66 1.80 13.08 -3.27
CA ILE A 66 2.41 14.09 -2.40
C ILE A 66 3.87 13.71 -2.09
N ALA A 67 4.13 12.46 -1.72
CA ALA A 67 5.49 12.02 -1.37
C ALA A 67 6.45 12.08 -2.56
N GLU A 68 6.01 11.67 -3.75
CA GLU A 68 6.80 11.78 -4.97
C GLU A 68 7.22 13.24 -5.22
N VAL A 69 6.25 14.15 -5.27
CA VAL A 69 6.50 15.58 -5.54
C VAL A 69 7.43 16.20 -4.49
N LEU A 70 7.19 15.94 -3.21
CA LEU A 70 8.05 16.47 -2.14
C LEU A 70 9.47 15.90 -2.23
N SER A 71 9.62 14.61 -2.57
CA SER A 71 10.93 13.95 -2.62
C SER A 71 11.86 14.50 -3.71
N LEU A 72 11.31 15.12 -4.75
CA LEU A 72 12.09 15.77 -5.81
C LEU A 72 12.86 16.99 -5.28
N GLU A 73 12.30 17.67 -4.28
CA GLU A 73 12.81 18.93 -3.73
C GLU A 73 13.50 18.77 -2.37
N CYS A 74 13.33 17.63 -1.71
CA CYS A 74 14.01 17.28 -0.46
C CYS A 74 15.33 16.53 -0.70
N ASP A 75 16.34 16.77 0.14
CA ASP A 75 17.59 15.99 0.13
C ASP A 75 17.49 14.73 0.98
N GLU A 76 16.75 14.83 2.09
CA GLU A 76 16.33 13.72 2.92
C GLU A 76 15.13 12.95 2.34
N PRO A 77 14.94 11.67 2.74
CA PRO A 77 13.83 10.87 2.23
C PRO A 77 12.49 11.42 2.71
N VAL A 78 11.49 11.34 1.85
CA VAL A 78 10.08 11.55 2.20
C VAL A 78 9.44 10.18 2.35
N TYR A 79 8.64 9.97 3.39
CA TYR A 79 7.99 8.68 3.59
C TYR A 79 6.48 8.80 3.36
N SER A 80 5.89 7.90 2.57
CA SER A 80 4.45 7.70 2.53
C SER A 80 4.07 6.45 3.31
N ILE A 81 2.97 6.53 4.05
CA ILE A 81 2.42 5.46 4.87
C ILE A 81 0.98 5.26 4.42
N GLU A 82 0.71 4.13 3.80
CA GLU A 82 -0.64 3.72 3.43
C GLU A 82 -1.22 2.90 4.59
N ARG A 83 -2.18 3.46 5.35
CA ARG A 83 -2.86 2.77 6.47
C ARG A 83 -4.19 2.15 6.06
N ALA A 84 -4.58 2.30 4.79
CA ALA A 84 -5.78 1.72 4.20
C ALA A 84 -5.66 0.22 3.91
N ASN A 85 -4.45 -0.35 3.95
CA ASN A 85 -4.23 -1.78 3.80
C ASN A 85 -3.42 -2.29 5.00
N ASP A 86 -3.73 -3.49 5.51
CA ASP A 86 -2.91 -4.19 6.51
C ASP A 86 -2.05 -5.26 5.81
N PRO A 87 -0.71 -5.28 5.99
CA PRO A 87 0.07 -4.35 6.81
C PRO A 87 0.10 -2.97 6.19
N TRP A 88 0.18 -1.95 7.06
CA TRP A 88 0.48 -0.60 6.58
C TRP A 88 1.78 -0.64 5.82
N THR A 89 1.75 -0.11 4.61
CA THR A 89 2.93 -0.12 3.76
C THR A 89 3.66 1.20 3.95
N VAL A 90 4.95 1.11 4.30
CA VAL A 90 5.84 2.26 4.39
C VAL A 90 6.67 2.32 3.14
N MET A 91 6.74 3.50 2.54
CA MET A 91 7.47 3.75 1.32
C MET A 91 8.39 4.92 1.51
N SER A 92 9.66 4.76 1.13
CA SER A 92 10.63 5.86 1.12
C SER A 92 10.80 6.38 -0.30
N TRP A 93 10.76 7.70 -0.43
CA TRP A 93 10.89 8.42 -1.68
C TRP A 93 12.15 9.27 -1.63
N ARG A 94 13.02 9.11 -2.63
CA ARG A 94 14.23 9.92 -2.81
C ARG A 94 14.35 10.37 -4.24
N LYS A 95 14.26 11.69 -4.45
CA LYS A 95 14.39 12.29 -5.78
C LYS A 95 13.45 11.63 -6.81
N GLY A 96 12.22 11.32 -6.39
CA GLY A 96 11.20 10.64 -7.21
C GLY A 96 11.31 9.12 -7.28
N ALA A 97 12.41 8.52 -6.81
CA ALA A 97 12.55 7.07 -6.75
C ALA A 97 11.88 6.51 -5.49
N LEU A 98 11.07 5.48 -5.67
CA LEU A 98 10.32 4.78 -4.62
C LEU A 98 11.07 3.52 -4.16
N ASP A 99 11.10 3.28 -2.86
CA ASP A 99 11.47 1.99 -2.25
C ASP A 99 10.46 1.61 -1.16
N VAL A 100 10.27 0.31 -0.92
CA VAL A 100 9.36 -0.20 0.12
C VAL A 100 10.18 -0.54 1.36
N GLU A 101 9.77 -0.01 2.52
CA GLU A 101 10.50 -0.17 3.78
C GLU A 101 9.82 -1.21 4.68
N GLU A 102 10.57 -2.22 5.09
CA GLU A 102 10.12 -3.22 6.09
C GLU A 102 10.27 -2.67 7.52
N VAL A 103 9.65 -1.52 7.79
CA VAL A 103 9.69 -0.86 9.10
C VAL A 103 8.29 -0.69 9.67
N ASP A 104 8.18 -0.73 11.00
CA ASP A 104 6.92 -0.37 11.63
C ASP A 104 6.67 1.15 11.42
N PRO A 105 5.51 1.52 10.86
CA PRO A 105 5.19 2.91 10.53
C PRO A 105 5.09 3.82 11.76
N GLU A 106 4.64 3.31 12.91
CA GLU A 106 4.55 4.10 14.14
C GLU A 106 5.94 4.33 14.70
N ALA A 107 6.76 3.27 14.76
CA ALA A 107 8.15 3.37 15.18
C ALA A 107 8.95 4.32 14.27
N LEU A 108 8.72 4.29 12.95
CA LEU A 108 9.33 5.23 12.02
C LEU A 108 8.88 6.66 12.33
N ALA A 109 7.58 6.90 12.44
CA ALA A 109 7.02 8.22 12.70
C ALA A 109 7.54 8.81 14.03
N GLU A 110 7.60 8.01 15.09
CA GLU A 110 8.21 8.38 16.36
C GLU A 110 9.70 8.71 16.22
N SER A 111 10.47 7.88 15.50
CA SER A 111 11.90 8.10 15.29
C SER A 111 12.22 9.41 14.56
N LEU A 112 11.30 9.87 13.71
CA LEU A 112 11.38 11.15 12.99
C LEU A 112 10.82 12.32 13.79
N GLY A 113 10.25 12.06 14.97
CA GLY A 113 9.66 13.05 15.85
C GLY A 113 8.25 13.49 15.45
N CYS A 114 7.53 12.69 14.65
CA CYS A 114 6.21 12.96 14.10
C CYS A 114 5.19 11.89 14.51
N PRO A 115 4.88 11.71 15.81
CA PRO A 115 3.91 10.70 16.22
C PRO A 115 2.56 10.93 15.52
N LEU A 116 2.03 9.88 14.88
CA LEU A 116 0.79 9.97 14.12
C LEU A 116 -0.42 10.01 15.06
N PRO A 117 -1.45 10.81 14.76
CA PRO A 117 -2.66 10.85 15.57
C PRO A 117 -3.36 9.48 15.55
N GLY A 118 -3.90 9.09 16.71
CA GLY A 118 -4.53 7.78 16.91
C GLY A 118 -3.60 6.70 17.48
N SER A 119 -2.31 7.00 17.75
CA SER A 119 -1.51 6.15 18.64
C SER A 119 -2.03 6.31 20.07
N GLU A 120 -3.08 5.58 20.46
CA GLU A 120 -3.20 5.27 21.88
C GLU A 120 -1.90 4.57 22.29
N GLU A 121 -1.36 4.90 23.47
CA GLU A 121 -0.19 4.24 24.04
C GLU A 121 -0.46 2.73 24.20
N SER A 122 -0.34 1.98 23.11
CA SER A 122 -0.41 0.53 23.09
C SER A 122 0.97 0.01 23.49
N SER A 123 1.27 0.15 24.78
CA SER A 123 2.27 -0.70 25.42
C SER A 123 1.90 -2.16 25.16
N ASP A 124 2.82 -2.92 24.59
CA ASP A 124 2.74 -4.38 24.35
C ASP A 124 1.86 -4.85 23.17
N SER A 125 2.00 -4.23 22.00
CA SER A 125 1.72 -4.96 20.75
C SER A 125 2.72 -6.12 20.63
N PRO A 126 2.30 -7.40 20.61
CA PRO A 126 3.21 -8.49 20.29
C PRO A 126 3.85 -8.23 18.92
N PRO A 127 5.09 -8.69 18.67
CA PRO A 127 5.76 -8.45 17.39
C PRO A 127 4.84 -8.85 16.25
N ARG A 128 4.44 -7.87 15.43
CA ARG A 128 3.58 -8.07 14.25
C ARG A 128 4.24 -9.16 13.40
N LYS A 129 3.50 -10.25 13.15
CA LYS A 129 4.00 -11.34 12.32
C LYS A 129 4.22 -10.80 10.90
N PRO A 130 5.33 -11.13 10.22
CA PRO A 130 5.58 -10.63 8.87
C PRO A 130 4.45 -11.11 7.95
N LEU A 131 3.66 -10.16 7.44
CA LEU A 131 2.65 -10.45 6.43
C LEU A 131 3.36 -10.57 5.08
N ARG A 132 2.93 -11.54 4.27
CA ARG A 132 3.48 -11.75 2.92
C ARG A 132 2.39 -11.50 1.90
N LYS A 133 2.78 -10.96 0.75
CA LYS A 133 1.86 -10.64 -0.34
C LYS A 133 2.17 -11.46 -1.60
N VAL A 134 1.11 -11.99 -2.21
CA VAL A 134 1.13 -12.81 -3.43
C VAL A 134 -0.09 -12.43 -4.25
N ALA A 135 0.02 -12.37 -5.58
CA ALA A 135 -1.11 -12.10 -6.45
C ALA A 135 -1.35 -13.19 -7.49
N LEU A 136 -2.63 -13.41 -7.82
CA LEU A 136 -3.05 -14.14 -9.01
C LEU A 136 -3.62 -13.16 -10.02
N VAL A 137 -3.12 -13.20 -11.26
CA VAL A 137 -3.60 -12.39 -12.38
C VAL A 137 -4.20 -13.31 -13.44
N GLU A 138 -5.52 -13.21 -13.65
CA GLU A 138 -6.21 -13.99 -14.67
C GLU A 138 -6.02 -13.38 -16.06
N GLY A 139 -5.62 -14.21 -17.03
CA GLY A 139 -5.57 -13.82 -18.45
C GLY A 139 -4.34 -13.05 -18.88
N VAL A 140 -3.31 -12.94 -18.03
CA VAL A 140 -2.00 -12.33 -18.34
C VAL A 140 -0.91 -13.40 -18.24
N ARG A 141 0.09 -13.33 -19.11
CA ARG A 141 1.27 -14.20 -19.06
C ARG A 141 2.45 -13.56 -18.35
N ALA A 142 3.34 -14.37 -17.79
CA ALA A 142 4.55 -13.90 -17.09
C ALA A 142 5.38 -12.91 -17.91
N HIS A 143 5.61 -13.18 -19.20
CA HIS A 143 6.39 -12.30 -20.07
C HIS A 143 5.71 -10.95 -20.37
N GLU A 144 4.37 -10.90 -20.37
CA GLU A 144 3.60 -9.67 -20.58
C GLU A 144 3.65 -8.81 -19.32
N ALA A 145 3.45 -9.42 -18.15
CA ALA A 145 3.58 -8.75 -16.86
C ALA A 145 5.01 -8.21 -16.64
N ASN A 146 6.04 -9.02 -16.94
CA ASN A 146 7.43 -8.58 -16.79
C ASN A 146 7.73 -7.31 -17.60
N ARG A 147 7.28 -7.26 -18.86
CA ARG A 147 7.46 -6.07 -19.71
C ARG A 147 6.77 -4.83 -19.15
N VAL A 148 5.59 -5.00 -18.56
CA VAL A 148 4.85 -3.90 -17.92
C VAL A 148 5.61 -3.40 -16.70
N LEU A 149 6.05 -4.30 -15.83
CA LEU A 149 6.77 -3.95 -14.61
C LEU A 149 8.13 -3.28 -14.91
N GLU A 150 8.88 -3.75 -15.93
CA GLU A 150 10.10 -3.09 -16.40
C GLU A 150 9.83 -1.69 -16.97
N LYS A 151 8.69 -1.52 -17.65
CA LYS A 151 8.32 -0.21 -18.20
C LYS A 151 7.94 0.78 -17.10
N ASP A 152 7.28 0.29 -16.05
CA ASP A 152 6.87 1.06 -14.88
C ASP A 152 8.06 1.47 -14.01
N ASP A 153 9.00 0.55 -13.77
CA ASP A 153 10.25 0.81 -13.03
C ASP A 153 11.20 1.76 -13.78
N GLY A 154 10.97 1.98 -15.09
CA GLY A 154 11.80 2.83 -15.95
C GLY A 154 13.15 2.21 -16.36
N GLU A 155 13.53 1.08 -15.76
CA GLU A 155 14.74 0.31 -16.04
C GLU A 155 14.45 -1.21 -16.07
N PRO A 156 15.35 -2.03 -16.64
CA PRO A 156 15.22 -3.48 -16.55
C PRO A 156 15.27 -3.96 -15.11
N LEU A 157 14.29 -4.76 -14.71
CA LEU A 157 14.22 -5.34 -13.38
C LEU A 157 15.45 -6.22 -13.12
N ALA A 158 16.02 -6.08 -11.92
CA ALA A 158 17.06 -6.99 -11.47
C ALA A 158 16.55 -8.45 -11.51
N PRO A 159 17.40 -9.42 -11.91
CA PRO A 159 17.00 -10.83 -11.91
C PRO A 159 16.53 -11.25 -10.52
N GLY A 160 15.29 -11.76 -10.44
CA GLY A 160 14.70 -12.20 -9.18
C GLY A 160 13.95 -11.11 -8.40
N SER A 161 13.76 -9.89 -8.93
CA SER A 161 12.92 -8.87 -8.27
C SER A 161 11.53 -9.40 -7.93
N TYR A 162 10.89 -10.10 -8.86
CA TYR A 162 9.62 -10.79 -8.66
C TYR A 162 9.72 -12.24 -9.10
N ARG A 163 8.97 -13.12 -8.42
CA ARG A 163 8.72 -14.47 -8.90
C ARG A 163 7.45 -14.46 -9.74
N LEU A 164 7.60 -14.58 -11.06
CA LEU A 164 6.51 -14.66 -12.03
C LEU A 164 6.34 -16.11 -12.51
N GLU A 165 5.20 -16.72 -12.26
CA GLU A 165 4.93 -18.12 -12.60
C GLU A 165 3.60 -18.29 -13.35
N ASP A 166 3.67 -18.76 -14.61
CA ASP A 166 2.47 -19.08 -15.39
C ASP A 166 1.81 -20.37 -14.87
N THR A 167 0.55 -20.29 -14.45
CA THR A 167 -0.25 -21.43 -14.01
C THR A 167 -1.49 -21.62 -14.89
N PRO A 168 -2.19 -22.78 -14.79
CA PRO A 168 -3.47 -22.96 -15.47
C PRO A 168 -4.56 -21.95 -15.06
N LYS A 169 -4.44 -21.33 -13.88
CA LYS A 169 -5.40 -20.35 -13.36
C LYS A 169 -5.07 -18.90 -13.74
N GLY A 170 -3.84 -18.66 -14.21
CA GLY A 170 -3.32 -17.33 -14.48
C GLY A 170 -1.85 -17.20 -14.07
N LEU A 171 -1.35 -15.98 -14.12
CA LEU A 171 -0.02 -15.64 -13.64
C LEU A 171 -0.04 -15.49 -12.12
N LEU A 172 0.88 -16.17 -11.43
CA LEU A 172 1.22 -15.88 -10.06
C LEU A 172 2.37 -14.87 -9.99
N ILE A 173 2.22 -13.89 -9.13
CA ILE A 173 3.23 -12.89 -8.80
C ILE A 173 3.51 -13.01 -7.31
N ALA A 174 4.76 -13.21 -6.93
CA ALA A 174 5.19 -13.18 -5.53
C ALA A 174 6.44 -12.32 -5.39
N SER A 175 6.70 -11.86 -4.16
CA SER A 175 7.95 -11.20 -3.82
C SER A 175 9.15 -12.09 -4.16
N GLY A 176 10.21 -11.45 -4.63
CA GLY A 176 11.50 -12.07 -4.89
C GLY A 176 12.56 -11.42 -4.03
N THR A 177 13.48 -10.66 -4.64
CA THR A 177 14.41 -9.78 -3.93
C THR A 177 13.81 -8.41 -3.62
N ARG A 178 12.65 -8.08 -4.21
CA ARG A 178 11.81 -6.93 -3.84
C ARG A 178 10.50 -7.45 -3.24
N ASP A 179 9.90 -6.66 -2.35
CA ASP A 179 8.50 -6.86 -1.99
C ASP A 179 7.65 -6.78 -3.26
N ILE A 180 6.54 -7.52 -3.28
CA ILE A 180 5.60 -7.46 -4.40
C ILE A 180 5.04 -6.04 -4.59
N GLY A 181 5.05 -5.19 -3.53
CA GLY A 181 4.74 -3.77 -3.62
C GLY A 181 3.42 -3.52 -4.35
N TYR A 182 3.46 -2.71 -5.41
CA TYR A 182 2.31 -2.44 -6.30
C TYR A 182 2.28 -3.27 -7.57
N ALA A 183 3.09 -4.34 -7.71
CA ALA A 183 3.16 -5.09 -8.97
C ALA A 183 1.80 -5.65 -9.43
N ASP A 184 0.94 -6.04 -8.49
CA ASP A 184 -0.42 -6.50 -8.77
C ASP A 184 -1.34 -5.35 -9.23
N LEU A 185 -1.17 -4.15 -8.68
CA LEU A 185 -1.83 -2.92 -9.09
C LEU A 185 -1.37 -2.46 -10.48
N THR A 186 -0.06 -2.31 -10.70
CA THR A 186 0.54 -1.93 -11.99
C THR A 186 0.06 -2.85 -13.11
N VAL A 187 0.03 -4.17 -12.87
CA VAL A 187 -0.47 -5.14 -13.84
C VAL A 187 -1.99 -4.99 -14.05
N SER A 188 -2.77 -4.75 -12.99
CA SER A 188 -4.22 -4.49 -13.10
C SER A 188 -4.54 -3.27 -13.98
N GLU A 189 -3.79 -2.18 -13.82
CA GLU A 189 -3.95 -0.94 -14.60
C GLU A 189 -3.66 -1.15 -16.08
N HIS A 190 -2.55 -1.83 -16.38
CA HIS A 190 -2.11 -2.06 -17.76
C HIS A 190 -2.94 -3.13 -18.48
N PHE A 191 -3.58 -4.03 -17.74
CA PHE A 191 -4.48 -5.05 -18.27
C PHE A 191 -5.89 -4.88 -17.69
N PRO A 192 -6.67 -3.87 -18.12
CA PRO A 192 -7.92 -3.48 -17.47
C PRO A 192 -9.05 -4.52 -17.56
N ARG A 193 -8.87 -5.56 -18.39
CA ARG A 193 -9.79 -6.70 -18.49
C ARG A 193 -9.37 -7.89 -17.62
N ALA A 194 -8.12 -7.92 -17.18
CA ALA A 194 -7.65 -8.93 -16.25
C ALA A 194 -8.35 -8.76 -14.91
N ARG A 195 -8.54 -9.87 -14.21
CA ARG A 195 -8.93 -9.84 -12.81
C ARG A 195 -7.73 -10.23 -11.98
N VAL A 196 -7.39 -9.40 -11.02
CA VAL A 196 -6.26 -9.60 -10.12
C VAL A 196 -6.78 -9.87 -8.72
N TYR A 197 -6.19 -10.85 -8.06
CA TYR A 197 -6.44 -11.17 -6.66
C TYR A 197 -5.14 -10.97 -5.90
N GLY A 198 -4.98 -9.83 -5.23
CA GLY A 198 -3.87 -9.57 -4.32
C GLY A 198 -4.19 -10.20 -2.97
N VAL A 199 -3.36 -11.12 -2.50
CA VAL A 199 -3.51 -11.83 -1.23
C VAL A 199 -2.42 -11.39 -0.29
N ILE A 200 -2.80 -10.91 0.89
CA ILE A 200 -1.89 -10.58 1.98
C ILE A 200 -2.21 -11.50 3.15
N ALA A 201 -1.24 -12.23 3.67
CA ALA A 201 -1.49 -13.12 4.78
C ALA A 201 -0.29 -13.31 5.71
N SER A 202 -0.62 -13.59 6.96
CA SER A 202 0.31 -14.07 7.99
C SER A 202 0.67 -15.55 7.75
N PRO A 203 1.81 -16.04 8.28
CA PRO A 203 2.20 -17.46 8.16
C PRO A 203 1.17 -18.45 8.72
N SER A 204 0.41 -18.03 9.73
CA SER A 204 -0.66 -18.81 10.37
C SER A 204 -2.03 -18.60 9.74
N LEU A 205 -2.17 -17.69 8.77
CA LEU A 205 -3.44 -17.28 8.16
C LEU A 205 -4.48 -16.75 9.17
N ASP A 206 -4.05 -16.35 10.37
CA ASP A 206 -4.89 -15.68 11.36
C ASP A 206 -5.21 -14.25 10.95
N THR A 207 -4.29 -13.62 10.22
CA THR A 207 -4.51 -12.42 9.41
C THR A 207 -4.47 -12.80 7.94
N PHE A 208 -5.53 -12.49 7.19
CA PHE A 208 -5.72 -12.86 5.79
C PHE A 208 -6.63 -11.86 5.05
N TYR A 209 -6.10 -11.28 3.97
CA TYR A 209 -6.80 -10.31 3.13
C TYR A 209 -6.72 -10.72 1.66
N VAL A 210 -7.79 -10.45 0.92
CA VAL A 210 -7.81 -10.58 -0.53
C VAL A 210 -8.46 -9.35 -1.15
N SER A 211 -7.68 -8.58 -1.89
CA SER A 211 -8.15 -7.47 -2.71
C SER A 211 -8.41 -7.94 -4.15
N VAL A 212 -9.57 -7.60 -4.70
CA VAL A 212 -10.00 -7.95 -6.05
C VAL A 212 -9.86 -6.73 -6.94
N LEU A 213 -8.78 -6.66 -7.72
CA LEU A 213 -8.49 -5.52 -8.58
C LEU A 213 -8.99 -5.76 -10.02
N ARG A 214 -9.41 -4.68 -10.66
CA ARG A 214 -9.69 -4.63 -12.10
C ARG A 214 -9.43 -3.22 -12.63
N GLY A 215 -8.49 -3.07 -13.57
CA GLY A 215 -8.21 -1.77 -14.19
C GLY A 215 -7.65 -0.75 -13.21
N GLY A 216 -6.84 -1.18 -12.24
CA GLY A 216 -6.30 -0.33 -11.17
C GLY A 216 -7.23 -0.12 -9.97
N GLU A 217 -8.51 -0.43 -10.09
CA GLU A 217 -9.46 -0.20 -9.00
C GLU A 217 -9.68 -1.45 -8.14
N CYS A 218 -9.75 -1.28 -6.82
CA CYS A 218 -10.20 -2.32 -5.90
C CYS A 218 -11.71 -2.45 -5.93
N THR A 219 -12.19 -3.49 -6.61
CA THR A 219 -13.63 -3.78 -6.80
C THR A 219 -14.23 -4.59 -5.65
N GLY A 220 -13.41 -5.06 -4.73
CA GLY A 220 -13.86 -5.63 -3.47
C GLY A 220 -12.76 -6.29 -2.65
N GLN A 221 -13.02 -6.47 -1.36
CA GLN A 221 -12.05 -7.00 -0.40
C GLN A 221 -12.68 -8.07 0.51
N PHE A 222 -11.96 -9.17 0.71
CA PHE A 222 -12.24 -10.17 1.73
C PHE A 222 -11.21 -10.02 2.84
N ALA A 223 -11.65 -10.07 4.10
CA ALA A 223 -10.78 -9.96 5.27
C ALA A 223 -11.14 -11.02 6.32
N GLN A 224 -10.13 -11.67 6.89
CA GLN A 224 -10.25 -12.53 8.05
C GLN A 224 -9.09 -12.25 9.03
N PRO A 225 -9.38 -11.74 10.25
CA PRO A 225 -10.70 -11.33 10.74
C PRO A 225 -11.30 -10.19 9.89
N PRO A 226 -12.64 -9.98 9.91
CA PRO A 226 -13.25 -8.87 9.21
C PRO A 226 -12.76 -7.52 9.75
N ASP A 227 -12.47 -6.58 8.87
CA ASP A 227 -12.13 -5.21 9.26
C ASP A 227 -13.35 -4.47 9.79
N GLU A 228 -13.17 -3.71 10.87
CA GLU A 228 -14.24 -2.91 11.48
C GLU A 228 -14.64 -1.72 10.59
N PHE A 229 -13.67 -1.14 9.89
CA PHE A 229 -13.84 -0.02 8.98
C PHE A 229 -13.22 -0.36 7.62
N PRO A 230 -13.91 -1.18 6.81
CA PRO A 230 -13.37 -1.63 5.54
C PRO A 230 -13.24 -0.45 4.57
N PRO A 231 -12.04 -0.21 3.99
CA PRO A 231 -11.81 0.88 3.05
C PRO A 231 -12.37 0.59 1.66
N PHE A 232 -12.67 -0.68 1.36
CA PHE A 232 -13.18 -1.14 0.07
C PHE A 232 -14.50 -1.91 0.21
N PRO A 233 -15.26 -2.09 -0.89
CA PRO A 233 -16.47 -2.90 -0.86
C PRO A 233 -16.20 -4.31 -0.33
N VAL A 234 -16.84 -4.69 0.77
CA VAL A 234 -16.64 -6.01 1.37
C VAL A 234 -17.28 -7.10 0.51
N VAL A 235 -16.52 -8.16 0.23
CA VAL A 235 -17.02 -9.39 -0.38
C VAL A 235 -17.00 -10.54 0.62
N SER A 236 -18.05 -11.35 0.63
CA SER A 236 -18.22 -12.44 1.59
C SER A 236 -17.54 -13.75 1.17
N GLU A 237 -17.09 -13.84 -0.08
CA GLU A 237 -16.43 -15.02 -0.64
C GLU A 237 -15.53 -14.65 -1.82
N ILE A 238 -14.44 -15.42 -1.98
CA ILE A 238 -13.53 -15.32 -3.12
C ILE A 238 -13.62 -16.64 -3.90
N LYS A 239 -13.99 -16.56 -5.18
CA LYS A 239 -14.21 -17.73 -6.04
C LYS A 239 -15.17 -18.78 -5.44
N GLY A 240 -16.15 -18.32 -4.64
CA GLY A 240 -17.13 -19.17 -3.95
C GLY A 240 -16.64 -19.78 -2.62
N GLU A 241 -15.44 -19.43 -2.17
CA GLU A 241 -14.84 -19.95 -0.94
C GLU A 241 -14.74 -18.87 0.15
N ARG A 242 -14.79 -19.30 1.41
CA ARG A 242 -14.88 -18.40 2.59
C ARG A 242 -13.81 -18.63 3.66
N SER A 243 -13.02 -19.69 3.55
CA SER A 243 -11.90 -19.91 4.49
C SER A 243 -10.56 -19.62 3.78
N PRO A 244 -9.57 -19.04 4.48
CA PRO A 244 -8.27 -18.69 3.89
C PRO A 244 -7.65 -19.83 3.07
N GLU A 245 -7.62 -21.05 3.60
CA GLU A 245 -7.01 -22.20 2.93
C GLU A 245 -7.75 -22.59 1.66
N ARG A 246 -9.10 -22.53 1.69
CA ARG A 246 -9.91 -22.86 0.51
C ARG A 246 -9.85 -21.77 -0.54
N ILE A 247 -9.76 -20.51 -0.12
CA ILE A 247 -9.54 -19.37 -1.02
C ILE A 247 -8.18 -19.49 -1.70
N LEU A 248 -7.10 -19.74 -0.95
CA LEU A 248 -5.77 -19.99 -1.52
C LEU A 248 -5.78 -21.14 -2.53
N ALA A 249 -6.41 -22.27 -2.20
CA ALA A 249 -6.56 -23.40 -3.11
C ALA A 249 -7.38 -23.03 -4.37
N ALA A 250 -8.45 -22.23 -4.23
CA ALA A 250 -9.27 -21.76 -5.34
C ALA A 250 -8.50 -20.79 -6.25
N LEU A 251 -7.61 -19.98 -5.70
CA LEU A 251 -6.68 -19.13 -6.46
C LEU A 251 -5.47 -19.90 -7.01
N GLY A 252 -5.20 -21.10 -6.49
CA GLY A 252 -4.00 -21.88 -6.85
C GLY A 252 -2.73 -21.30 -6.26
N ILE A 253 -2.83 -20.52 -5.18
CA ILE A 253 -1.69 -19.98 -4.45
C ILE A 253 -1.31 -21.01 -3.38
N PRO A 254 -0.07 -21.52 -3.38
CA PRO A 254 0.36 -22.49 -2.36
C PRO A 254 0.50 -21.82 -0.99
N ALA A 255 -0.12 -22.39 0.04
CA ALA A 255 -0.12 -21.81 1.40
C ALA A 255 1.29 -21.76 2.02
N GLU A 256 2.19 -22.62 1.58
CA GLU A 256 3.60 -22.62 1.98
C GLU A 256 4.33 -21.33 1.60
N TRP A 257 3.86 -20.56 0.61
CA TRP A 257 4.48 -19.27 0.25
C TRP A 257 4.36 -18.24 1.37
N PHE A 258 3.39 -18.40 2.27
CA PHE A 258 3.22 -17.53 3.44
C PHE A 258 4.01 -18.00 4.66
N ARG A 259 4.56 -19.22 4.66
CA ARG A 259 5.26 -19.77 5.83
C ARG A 259 6.67 -19.19 5.95
N ASN A 260 7.08 -18.87 7.18
CA ASN A 260 8.48 -18.54 7.49
C ASN A 260 9.37 -19.73 7.13
N GLU A 261 10.31 -19.52 6.21
CA GLU A 261 11.57 -20.25 6.19
C GLU A 261 12.59 -19.44 7.00
#